data_AF-A0A8W8IHX3-F1
#
_entry.id   AF-A0A8W8IHX3-F1
#
_cell.length_a   1.000
_cell.length_b   1.000
_cell.length_c   1.000
_cell.angle_alpha   90.00
_cell.angle_beta   90.00
_cell.angle_gamma   90.00
#
_symmetry.space_group_name_H-M   'P 1'
#
loop_
_entity.id
_entity.type
_entity.pdbx_description
1 polymer ?
#
loop_
_entity_poly.entity_id
_entity_poly.type
_entity_poly.pdbx_seq_one_letter_code
_entity_poly.pdbx_strand_id
1 'polypeptide(L)'
;QKLAGVVGLSTWLPLHRKLDQVKKSDHIKEMAIFQAHGTEDPLVPFRWGEITSKVLASMCANYSFHNYPMAHTSCPEELADVKKFLETNLP
;
A
#
# COMPACT_ATOMS: atom_id res chain seq x y z
N GLN A 1 8.54 -14.54 -12.35
CA GLN A 1 8.25 -15.14 -11.04
C GLN A 1 7.12 -14.36 -10.38
N LYS A 2 6.24 -15.01 -9.60
CA LYS A 2 5.14 -14.33 -8.89
C LYS A 2 5.69 -13.70 -7.60
N LEU A 3 5.30 -12.46 -7.30
CA LEU A 3 5.68 -11.79 -6.05
C LEU A 3 4.79 -12.28 -4.90
N ALA A 4 5.34 -12.33 -3.68
CA ALA A 4 4.59 -12.69 -2.48
C ALA A 4 3.66 -11.56 -2.01
N GLY A 5 4.06 -10.31 -2.22
CA GLY A 5 3.26 -9.13 -1.87
C GLY A 5 4.01 -7.83 -2.11
N VAL A 6 3.35 -6.71 -1.81
CA VAL A 6 3.90 -5.35 -1.91
C VAL A 6 3.65 -4.61 -0.60
N VAL A 7 4.68 -3.90 -0.12
CA VAL A 7 4.58 -2.96 1.00
C VAL A 7 4.83 -1.55 0.45
N GLY A 8 3.83 -0.67 0.55
CA GLY A 8 3.92 0.73 0.13
C GLY A 8 3.83 1.67 1.33
N LEU A 9 4.95 2.23 1.76
CA LEU A 9 5.02 3.17 2.88
C LEU A 9 5.16 4.60 2.37
N SER A 10 4.34 5.51 2.90
CA SER A 10 4.40 6.96 2.63
C SER A 10 4.56 7.30 1.15
N THR A 11 3.70 6.69 0.31
CA THR A 11 3.82 6.72 -1.15
C THR A 11 2.48 6.92 -1.86
N TRP A 12 2.51 6.98 -3.18
CA TRP A 12 1.35 7.14 -4.05
C TRP A 12 1.48 6.28 -5.30
N LEU A 13 0.39 6.12 -6.06
CA LEU A 13 0.43 5.50 -7.39
C LEU A 13 0.89 6.49 -8.47
N PRO A 14 2.14 6.38 -8.97
CA PRO A 14 2.56 7.17 -10.13
C PRO A 14 1.81 6.70 -11.38
N LEU A 15 1.68 7.58 -12.37
CA LEU A 15 1.11 7.25 -13.68
C LEU A 15 -0.31 6.65 -13.61
N HIS A 16 -1.14 7.08 -12.66
CA HIS A 16 -2.50 6.56 -12.41
C HIS A 16 -3.40 6.45 -13.66
N ARG A 17 -3.15 7.26 -14.71
CA ARG A 17 -3.86 7.20 -16.01
C ARG A 17 -3.57 5.94 -16.83
N LYS A 18 -2.52 5.17 -16.52
CA LYS A 18 -2.18 3.90 -17.20
C LYS A 18 -2.70 2.67 -16.45
N LEU A 19 -3.40 2.84 -15.32
CA LEU A 19 -3.82 1.73 -14.46
C LEU A 19 -4.90 0.85 -15.08
N ASP A 20 -5.63 1.30 -16.09
CA ASP A 20 -6.65 0.48 -16.76
C ASP A 20 -6.07 -0.77 -17.44
N GLN A 21 -4.80 -0.73 -17.83
CA GLN A 21 -4.09 -1.92 -18.32
C GLN A 21 -3.73 -2.87 -17.18
N VAL A 22 -3.39 -2.33 -16.01
CA VAL A 22 -3.04 -3.10 -14.81
C VAL A 22 -4.26 -3.80 -14.20
N LYS A 23 -5.42 -3.12 -14.20
CA LYS A 23 -6.72 -3.67 -13.74
C LYS A 23 -7.12 -4.99 -14.41
N LYS A 24 -6.64 -5.22 -15.63
CA LYS A 24 -6.98 -6.41 -16.42
C LYS A 24 -6.06 -7.60 -16.12
N SER A 25 -5.00 -7.40 -15.34
CA SER A 25 -4.07 -8.48 -14.98
C SER A 25 -4.66 -9.34 -13.87
N ASP A 26 -4.64 -10.67 -14.02
CA ASP A 26 -5.05 -11.57 -12.93
C ASP A 26 -4.04 -11.56 -11.76
N HIS A 27 -2.80 -11.15 -12.00
CA HIS A 27 -1.77 -11.09 -10.96
C HIS A 27 -2.10 -10.11 -9.84
N ILE A 28 -2.74 -8.98 -10.15
CA ILE A 28 -3.05 -7.97 -9.13
C ILE A 28 -4.22 -8.38 -8.23
N LYS A 29 -5.15 -9.19 -8.75
CA LYS A 29 -6.32 -9.66 -7.99
C LYS A 29 -5.93 -10.49 -6.76
N GLU A 30 -4.88 -11.32 -6.92
CA GLU A 30 -4.37 -12.21 -5.88
C GLU A 30 -3.19 -11.64 -5.09
N MET A 31 -2.70 -10.44 -5.45
CA MET A 31 -1.54 -9.83 -4.78
C MET A 31 -1.91 -9.37 -3.37
N ALA A 32 -1.11 -9.75 -2.39
CA ALA A 32 -1.16 -9.16 -1.06
C ALA A 32 -0.51 -7.75 -1.11
N ILE A 33 -1.26 -6.72 -0.75
CA ILE A 33 -0.74 -5.35 -0.73
C ILE A 33 -1.03 -4.70 0.62
N PHE A 34 0.04 -4.29 1.29
CA PHE A 34 0.00 -3.45 2.47
C PHE A 34 0.37 -2.02 2.08
N GLN A 35 -0.46 -1.06 2.44
CA GLN A 35 -0.16 0.36 2.31
C GLN A 35 -0.23 1.03 3.69
N ALA A 36 0.75 1.87 4.00
CA ALA A 36 0.76 2.68 5.21
C ALA A 36 1.17 4.13 4.91
N HIS A 37 0.69 5.06 5.73
CA HIS A 37 0.99 6.48 5.56
C HIS A 37 0.90 7.26 6.88
N GLY A 38 1.80 8.23 7.06
CA GLY A 38 1.69 9.23 8.12
C GLY A 38 0.58 10.27 7.84
N THR A 39 -0.32 10.50 8.80
CA THR A 39 -1.41 11.49 8.61
C THR A 39 -0.92 12.94 8.62
N GLU A 40 0.30 13.18 9.12
CA GLU A 40 0.92 14.50 9.26
C GLU A 40 2.07 14.70 8.28
N ASP A 41 2.16 13.86 7.24
CA ASP A 41 3.22 13.88 6.24
C ASP A 41 3.24 15.20 5.44
N PRO A 42 4.30 16.03 5.58
CA PRO A 42 4.39 17.31 4.90
C PRO A 42 4.97 17.21 3.48
N LEU A 43 5.51 16.05 3.09
CA LEU A 43 6.19 15.84 1.81
C LEU A 43 5.32 15.07 0.81
N VAL A 44 4.71 13.99 1.27
CA VAL A 44 3.76 13.18 0.50
C VAL A 44 2.41 13.30 1.18
N PRO A 45 1.54 14.22 0.75
CA PRO A 45 0.28 14.48 1.43
C PRO A 45 -0.54 13.21 1.66
N PHE A 46 -1.02 13.00 2.89
CA PHE A 46 -1.84 11.84 3.27
C PHE A 46 -2.99 11.56 2.29
N ARG A 47 -3.60 12.62 1.77
CA ARG A 47 -4.67 12.54 0.75
C ARG A 47 -4.27 11.76 -0.50
N TRP A 48 -3.00 11.78 -0.91
CA TRP A 48 -2.52 10.99 -2.04
C TRP A 48 -2.45 9.51 -1.69
N GLY A 49 -2.10 9.18 -0.44
CA GLY A 49 -2.23 7.84 0.13
C GLY A 49 -3.68 7.36 0.10
N GLU A 50 -4.64 8.19 0.52
CA GLU A 50 -6.07 7.86 0.49
C GLU A 50 -6.60 7.62 -0.94
N ILE A 51 -6.20 8.45 -1.90
CA ILE A 51 -6.58 8.27 -3.32
C ILE A 51 -6.00 6.96 -3.85
N THR A 52 -4.73 6.71 -3.57
CA THR A 52 -4.06 5.45 -3.94
C THR A 52 -4.78 4.25 -3.33
N SER A 53 -5.18 4.37 -2.06
CA SER A 53 -5.91 3.32 -1.34
C SER A 53 -7.23 2.96 -2.00
N LYS A 54 -8.03 3.97 -2.35
CA LYS A 54 -9.30 3.75 -3.07
C LYS A 54 -9.11 3.01 -4.39
N VAL A 55 -8.04 3.33 -5.12
CA VAL A 55 -7.75 2.66 -6.40
C VAL A 55 -7.31 1.20 -6.16
N LEU A 56 -6.35 0.96 -5.26
CA LEU A 56 -5.85 -0.40 -4.98
C LEU A 56 -6.92 -1.31 -4.39
N ALA A 57 -7.75 -0.81 -3.47
CA ALA A 57 -8.86 -1.55 -2.89
C ALA A 57 -9.89 -1.99 -3.95
N SER A 58 -10.01 -1.27 -5.07
CA SER A 58 -10.88 -1.67 -6.18
C SER A 58 -10.28 -2.76 -7.09
N MET A 59 -8.99 -3.07 -6.93
CA MET A 59 -8.22 -3.93 -7.84
C MET A 59 -7.70 -5.21 -7.18
N CYS A 60 -7.46 -5.17 -5.87
CA CYS A 60 -6.82 -6.25 -5.11
C CYS A 60 -7.77 -6.74 -4.02
N ALA A 61 -8.01 -8.06 -3.96
CA ALA A 61 -8.85 -8.64 -2.90
C ALA A 61 -8.12 -8.67 -1.54
N ASN A 62 -6.80 -8.84 -1.54
CA ASN A 62 -5.98 -8.90 -0.32
C ASN A 62 -5.21 -7.58 -0.12
N TYR A 63 -5.94 -6.53 0.24
CA TYR A 63 -5.42 -5.18 0.42
C TYR A 63 -5.70 -4.64 1.81
N SER A 64 -4.72 -3.98 2.43
CA SER A 64 -4.91 -3.22 3.67
C SER A 64 -4.30 -1.82 3.60
N PHE A 65 -4.98 -0.85 4.22
CA PHE A 65 -4.50 0.52 4.37
C PHE A 65 -4.43 0.90 5.85
N HIS A 66 -3.25 1.32 6.30
CA HIS A 66 -2.96 1.71 7.67
C HIS A 66 -2.53 3.18 7.69
N ASN A 67 -2.80 3.87 8.79
CA ASN A 67 -2.37 5.24 8.99
C ASN A 67 -1.92 5.47 10.42
N TYR A 68 -0.97 6.39 10.58
CA TYR A 68 -0.32 6.66 11.87
C TYR A 68 -0.20 8.17 12.08
N PRO A 69 -0.39 8.70 13.30
CA PRO A 69 -0.16 10.11 13.64
C PRO A 69 1.34 10.42 13.60
N MET A 70 1.84 10.61 12.39
CA MET A 70 3.25 10.59 12.02
C MET A 70 3.47 11.45 10.77
N ALA A 71 4.65 12.09 10.68
CA ALA A 71 5.08 12.85 9.51
C ALA A 71 5.66 11.93 8.40
N HIS A 72 6.60 12.42 7.58
CA HIS A 72 7.30 11.60 6.59
C HIS A 72 8.44 10.78 7.21
N THR A 73 8.10 9.81 8.06
CA THR A 73 9.04 8.91 8.73
C THR A 73 8.36 7.54 8.91
N SER A 74 9.00 6.61 9.64
CA SER A 74 8.37 5.41 10.18
C SER A 74 8.21 5.48 11.70
N CYS A 75 7.36 4.62 12.26
CA CYS A 75 7.17 4.45 13.71
C CYS A 75 7.14 2.97 14.12
N PRO A 76 7.33 2.64 15.42
CA PRO A 76 7.33 1.25 15.89
C PRO A 76 6.05 0.49 15.55
N GLU A 77 4.89 1.14 15.59
CA GLU A 77 3.59 0.57 15.27
C GLU A 77 3.50 0.18 13.78
N GLU A 78 3.94 1.07 12.88
CA GLU A 78 4.02 0.79 11.43
C GLU A 78 4.94 -0.41 11.16
N LEU A 79 6.11 -0.44 11.80
CA LEU A 79 7.07 -1.53 11.60
C LEU A 79 6.54 -2.87 12.14
N ALA A 80 5.78 -2.86 13.23
CA ALA A 80 5.13 -4.07 13.76
C ALA A 80 4.06 -4.61 12.79
N ASP A 81 3.26 -3.72 12.19
CA ASP A 81 2.27 -4.11 11.18
C ASP A 81 2.92 -4.65 9.91
N VAL A 82 4.00 -4.01 9.44
CA VAL A 82 4.81 -4.51 8.31
C VAL A 82 5.40 -5.88 8.63
N LYS A 83 5.96 -6.07 9.83
CA LYS A 83 6.48 -7.37 10.27
C LYS A 83 5.40 -8.45 10.19
N LYS A 84 4.21 -8.17 10.74
CA LYS A 84 3.07 -9.11 10.69
C LYS A 84 2.65 -9.42 9.25
N PHE A 85 2.63 -8.42 8.37
CA PHE A 85 2.35 -8.63 6.95
C PHE A 85 3.39 -9.55 6.31
N LEU A 86 4.68 -9.35 6.58
CA LEU A 86 5.75 -10.21 6.06
C LEU A 86 5.64 -11.64 6.58
N GLU A 87 5.47 -11.84 7.89
CA GLU A 87 5.30 -13.17 8.51
C GLU A 87 4.08 -13.93 7.97
N THR A 88 3.04 -13.21 7.52
CA THR A 88 1.84 -13.83 6.94
C THR A 88 2.06 -14.27 5.48
N ASN A 89 2.92 -13.58 4.73
CA ASN A 89 3.06 -13.76 3.27
C ASN A 89 4.40 -14.40 2.85
N LEU A 90 5.38 -14.50 3.74
CA LEU A 90 6.68 -15.12 3.50
C LEU A 90 6.86 -16.29 4.49
N PRO A 91 7.05 -17.53 4.00
CA PRO A 91 7.29 -18.70 4.84
C PRO A 91 8.68 -18.71 5.50
#